data_AF-A0AA41RXS1-F1
#
_entry.id   AF-A0AA41RXS1-F1
#
_cell.length_a   1.000
_cell.length_b   1.000
_cell.length_c   1.000
_cell.angle_alpha   90.00
_cell.angle_beta   90.00
_cell.angle_gamma   90.00
#
_symmetry.space_group_name_H-M   'P 1'
#
loop_
_entity.id
_entity.type
_entity.pdbx_description
1 polymer ?
#
loop_
_entity_poly.entity_id
_entity_poly.type
_entity_poly.pdbx_seq_one_letter_code
_entity_poly.pdbx_strand_id
1 'polypeptide(L)'
;MNDKAKYGQKEGDAEGFGQHFVQSDDQRLDWADLFFMVTLPIPLRETLESYSSEMNKLAMILFDMMEKALQVVEAKIMKRLVIGLTPHSDFAGLTILLHVNEVEGLQIRKEGKWISVKPLPNAFVVNIGDVLEILTNGIYRSIEHRATINSAKKRLSIATFHDPKPESEIGPISSLVTPQTPAVFGTAGYEELAKKVMLSKLYGKSSLDCMRIGESD
;
A
#
# COMPACT_ATOMS: atom_id res chain seq x y z
N MET A 1 -22.18 8.98 15.99
CA MET A 1 -21.81 9.93 14.87
C MET A 1 -21.22 11.23 15.43
N ASN A 2 -21.17 11.43 16.90
CA ASN A 2 -20.78 12.71 17.53
C ASN A 2 -19.35 12.64 18.08
N ASP A 3 -18.74 11.42 18.18
CA ASP A 3 -17.34 11.34 18.66
C ASP A 3 -16.38 11.12 17.49
N LYS A 4 -16.86 10.55 16.29
CA LYS A 4 -16.05 10.32 15.07
C LYS A 4 -15.83 11.64 14.31
N ALA A 5 -16.72 12.57 14.55
CA ALA A 5 -16.61 13.87 13.85
C ALA A 5 -15.47 14.71 14.44
N LYS A 6 -15.13 14.29 15.68
CA LYS A 6 -14.02 15.03 16.34
C LYS A 6 -12.70 14.83 15.59
N TYR A 7 -12.66 13.70 14.89
CA TYR A 7 -11.37 13.45 14.19
C TYR A 7 -11.62 13.31 12.69
N GLY A 8 -12.58 14.04 12.22
CA GLY A 8 -12.92 14.00 10.79
C GLY A 8 -11.82 14.67 9.94
N GLN A 9 -11.68 14.22 8.72
CA GLN A 9 -10.65 14.79 7.83
C GLN A 9 -10.96 16.27 7.55
N LYS A 10 -9.80 17.06 7.58
CA LYS A 10 -9.90 18.49 7.19
C LYS A 10 -9.52 18.67 5.72
N GLU A 11 -10.07 19.76 5.10
CA GLU A 11 -9.74 20.02 3.68
C GLU A 11 -8.22 20.08 3.46
N GLY A 12 -7.69 19.20 2.57
CA GLY A 12 -6.24 19.25 2.21
C GLY A 12 -5.42 18.29 3.10
N ASP A 13 -6.11 17.62 4.12
CA ASP A 13 -5.44 16.64 5.00
C ASP A 13 -6.15 15.27 4.89
N ALA A 14 -5.27 14.27 4.79
CA ALA A 14 -5.87 12.94 4.51
C ALA A 14 -6.02 12.14 5.81
N GLU A 15 -5.56 12.73 7.05
CA GLU A 15 -5.60 11.95 8.30
C GLU A 15 -6.95 12.14 8.99
N GLY A 16 -7.35 11.08 9.70
CA GLY A 16 -8.62 11.15 10.44
C GLY A 16 -9.73 10.35 9.77
N PHE A 17 -11.01 10.43 10.28
CA PHE A 17 -12.15 9.65 9.78
C PHE A 17 -12.70 10.31 8.51
N GLY A 18 -12.76 9.51 7.42
CA GLY A 18 -13.35 10.05 6.17
C GLY A 18 -12.82 9.27 4.96
N GLN A 19 -13.60 9.34 3.87
CA GLN A 19 -13.21 8.59 2.66
C GLN A 19 -12.03 9.31 1.96
N HIS A 20 -11.10 8.54 1.52
CA HIS A 20 -10.00 9.14 0.72
C HIS A 20 -10.40 9.19 -0.75
N PHE A 21 -10.13 10.45 -1.51
CA PHE A 21 -10.14 10.51 -2.99
C PHE A 21 -11.55 10.81 -3.50
N VAL A 22 -12.38 11.64 -2.74
CA VAL A 22 -13.68 12.05 -3.31
C VAL A 22 -13.45 13.27 -4.19
N GLN A 23 -13.59 13.22 -5.51
CA GLN A 23 -13.15 14.29 -6.41
C GLN A 23 -14.34 14.86 -7.20
N SER A 24 -15.48 14.13 -7.07
CA SER A 24 -16.64 14.64 -7.81
C SER A 24 -17.92 14.06 -7.23
N ASP A 25 -19.03 14.71 -7.53
CA ASP A 25 -20.35 14.32 -6.98
C ASP A 25 -20.88 13.06 -7.68
N ASP A 26 -20.28 12.64 -8.79
CA ASP A 26 -20.81 11.45 -9.52
C ASP A 26 -19.89 10.24 -9.32
N GLN A 27 -18.95 10.42 -8.34
CA GLN A 27 -17.94 9.37 -8.14
C GLN A 27 -18.53 8.25 -7.28
N ARG A 28 -18.25 6.99 -7.81
CA ARG A 28 -18.64 5.84 -6.96
C ARG A 28 -17.68 5.71 -5.75
N LEU A 29 -18.31 5.64 -4.57
CA LEU A 29 -17.47 5.66 -3.35
C LEU A 29 -17.40 4.24 -2.76
N ASP A 30 -16.20 4.09 -2.06
CA ASP A 30 -16.06 2.77 -1.41
C ASP A 30 -17.07 2.63 -0.25
N TRP A 31 -17.64 1.52 -0.28
CA TRP A 31 -18.56 1.24 0.85
C TRP A 31 -17.77 0.79 2.09
N ALA A 32 -17.02 1.84 2.74
CA ALA A 32 -16.15 1.60 3.91
C ALA A 32 -15.92 2.91 4.66
N ASP A 33 -15.96 2.69 6.01
CA ASP A 33 -15.41 3.84 6.79
C ASP A 33 -13.90 3.67 6.99
N LEU A 34 -13.19 4.90 6.80
CA LEU A 34 -11.71 4.80 6.88
C LEU A 34 -11.20 5.78 7.95
N PHE A 35 -10.44 5.22 8.75
CA PHE A 35 -9.61 6.10 9.60
C PHE A 35 -8.13 5.93 9.24
N PHE A 36 -7.59 7.09 8.84
CA PHE A 36 -6.20 7.03 8.35
C PHE A 36 -5.32 7.94 9.22
N MET A 37 -4.17 7.38 9.46
CA MET A 37 -3.23 8.26 10.21
C MET A 37 -1.79 7.81 9.94
N VAL A 38 -0.98 8.80 10.12
CA VAL A 38 0.46 8.51 10.00
C VAL A 38 1.00 8.20 11.41
N THR A 39 1.60 7.09 11.52
CA THR A 39 1.91 6.61 12.89
C THR A 39 3.39 6.84 13.22
N LEU A 40 4.22 6.94 12.36
CA LEU A 40 5.63 7.28 12.66
C LEU A 40 6.04 8.50 11.83
N PRO A 41 6.80 9.40 12.67
CA PRO A 41 7.44 9.25 14.00
C PRO A 41 6.54 9.80 15.11
N ILE A 42 5.30 9.74 15.15
CA ILE A 42 4.49 10.47 16.15
C ILE A 42 4.06 9.50 17.26
N PRO A 43 4.05 10.00 18.53
CA PRO A 43 3.55 9.17 19.63
C PRO A 43 2.02 8.99 19.57
N LEU A 44 1.53 7.68 19.74
CA LEU A 44 0.08 7.32 19.68
C LEU A 44 -0.39 6.75 21.02
N ARG A 45 -1.65 6.49 21.08
CA ARG A 45 -2.19 5.76 22.24
C ARG A 45 -1.49 4.41 22.44
N GLU A 46 -1.36 3.98 23.62
CA GLU A 46 -0.41 2.91 24.02
C GLU A 46 -0.55 1.67 23.13
N THR A 47 -1.80 1.24 22.80
CA THR A 47 -1.96 0.01 21.99
C THR A 47 -1.51 0.26 20.54
N LEU A 48 -1.83 1.35 20.00
CA LEU A 48 -1.45 1.65 18.60
C LEU A 48 0.06 1.91 18.49
N GLU A 49 0.54 2.45 19.57
CA GLU A 49 2.02 2.63 19.56
C GLU A 49 2.74 1.27 19.57
N SER A 50 2.24 0.41 20.45
CA SER A 50 2.87 -0.93 20.47
C SER A 50 2.68 -1.67 19.14
N TYR A 51 1.39 -1.60 18.66
CA TYR A 51 1.13 -2.25 17.36
C TYR A 51 2.04 -1.68 16.26
N SER A 52 2.11 -0.36 16.25
CA SER A 52 2.93 0.28 15.20
C SER A 52 4.39 -0.16 15.34
N SER A 53 4.88 -0.17 16.52
CA SER A 53 6.27 -0.59 16.76
C SER A 53 6.51 -2.04 16.33
N GLU A 54 5.58 -2.93 16.71
CA GLU A 54 5.80 -4.36 16.35
C GLU A 54 5.67 -4.57 14.84
N MET A 55 4.74 -3.84 14.22
CA MET A 55 4.60 -3.98 12.74
C MET A 55 5.86 -3.49 12.04
N ASN A 56 6.37 -2.40 12.58
CA ASN A 56 7.63 -1.93 11.98
C ASN A 56 8.76 -2.95 12.16
N LYS A 57 8.86 -3.58 13.32
CA LYS A 57 9.90 -4.62 13.51
C LYS A 57 9.72 -5.78 12.53
N LEU A 58 8.45 -6.22 12.42
CA LEU A 58 8.20 -7.33 11.49
C LEU A 58 8.55 -6.95 10.05
N ALA A 59 8.19 -5.76 9.63
CA ALA A 59 8.49 -5.33 8.25
C ALA A 59 10.00 -5.29 8.01
N MET A 60 10.72 -4.80 8.99
CA MET A 60 12.19 -4.72 8.82
C MET A 60 12.80 -6.11 8.71
N ILE A 61 12.28 -7.05 9.49
CA ILE A 61 12.78 -8.43 9.35
C ILE A 61 12.52 -8.96 7.93
N LEU A 62 11.32 -8.72 7.41
CA LEU A 62 10.99 -9.25 6.06
C LEU A 62 11.85 -8.55 5.00
N PHE A 63 12.00 -7.35 5.16
CA PHE A 63 12.82 -6.64 4.17
C PHE A 63 14.25 -7.20 4.19
N ASP A 64 14.82 -7.37 5.40
CA ASP A 64 16.17 -7.95 5.52
C ASP A 64 16.27 -9.30 4.79
N MET A 65 15.24 -10.06 5.00
CA MET A 65 15.26 -11.39 4.34
C MET A 65 15.20 -11.22 2.81
N MET A 66 14.32 -10.29 2.38
CA MET A 66 14.20 -10.07 0.91
C MET A 66 15.52 -9.54 0.35
N GLU A 67 16.13 -8.63 1.09
CA GLU A 67 17.42 -8.09 0.64
C GLU A 67 18.46 -9.21 0.51
N LYS A 68 18.60 -10.03 1.50
CA LYS A 68 19.54 -11.17 1.43
C LYS A 68 19.25 -12.08 0.23
N ALA A 69 17.97 -12.26 0.02
CA ALA A 69 17.62 -13.13 -1.13
C ALA A 69 18.04 -12.46 -2.46
N LEU A 70 18.04 -11.14 -2.39
CA LEU A 70 18.33 -10.43 -3.65
C LEU A 70 19.80 -10.04 -3.72
N GLN A 71 20.66 -10.49 -2.72
CA GLN A 71 22.10 -10.16 -2.64
C GLN A 71 22.33 -8.65 -2.82
N VAL A 72 21.42 -7.83 -2.28
CA VAL A 72 21.51 -6.36 -2.46
C VAL A 72 21.91 -5.75 -1.11
N VAL A 73 22.99 -4.62 -1.10
CA VAL A 73 23.50 -3.89 0.08
C VAL A 73 22.88 -2.49 0.09
N GLU A 74 21.55 -2.37 0.61
CA GLU A 74 20.93 -1.29 1.39
C GLU A 74 19.80 -0.65 0.57
N ALA A 75 18.51 -0.70 1.19
CA ALA A 75 17.34 0.08 0.72
C ALA A 75 16.53 0.53 1.95
N LYS A 76 16.35 1.90 2.05
CA LYS A 76 15.53 2.64 3.04
C LYS A 76 14.21 3.07 2.42
N ILE A 77 12.96 2.55 3.20
CA ILE A 77 11.68 3.14 2.76
C ILE A 77 10.58 2.75 3.75
N MET A 78 9.54 3.77 4.12
CA MET A 78 8.28 3.80 4.87
C MET A 78 7.26 4.72 4.17
N LYS A 79 5.75 4.47 4.37
CA LYS A 79 4.33 4.06 4.34
C LYS A 79 3.49 5.18 3.71
N ARG A 80 2.37 5.00 3.05
CA ARG A 80 0.92 4.98 3.24
C ARG A 80 0.23 4.85 1.86
N LEU A 81 -1.42 4.29 1.73
CA LEU A 81 -2.49 3.70 0.89
C LEU A 81 -3.79 4.46 1.14
N VAL A 82 -5.34 4.10 0.10
CA VAL A 82 -6.45 3.10 0.02
C VAL A 82 -7.23 3.37 -1.27
N ILE A 83 -8.96 1.86 -1.57
CA ILE A 83 -10.43 1.78 -1.68
C ILE A 83 -10.89 0.36 -1.34
N GLY A 84 -13.14 -0.88 -0.56
CA GLY A 84 -13.51 -0.08 0.64
C GLY A 84 -12.62 1.17 0.81
N LEU A 85 -11.91 -0.04 -0.48
CA LEU A 85 -10.84 0.46 -1.33
C LEU A 85 -10.88 -0.21 -2.71
N THR A 86 -11.43 0.05 -3.84
CA THR A 86 -11.45 -0.26 -5.27
C THR A 86 -10.18 -1.03 -5.67
N PRO A 87 -10.54 -2.11 -6.70
CA PRO A 87 -9.32 -2.81 -7.12
C PRO A 87 -8.14 -1.84 -7.33
N HIS A 88 -7.11 -2.27 -6.66
CA HIS A 88 -5.90 -1.44 -6.80
C HIS A 88 -4.66 -2.27 -6.42
N SER A 89 -3.56 -1.79 -6.87
CA SER A 89 -2.31 -2.25 -6.23
C SER A 89 -1.78 -1.18 -5.28
N ASP A 90 -1.07 -1.66 -4.29
CA ASP A 90 -0.59 -0.67 -3.31
C ASP A 90 0.63 0.09 -3.86
N PHE A 91 0.52 1.47 -3.84
CA PHE A 91 1.71 2.24 -4.28
C PHE A 91 2.81 2.17 -3.22
N ALA A 92 2.71 1.40 -2.21
CA ALA A 92 3.66 1.28 -1.09
C ALA A 92 4.77 0.27 -1.41
N GLY A 93 5.73 0.25 -0.48
CA GLY A 93 6.76 -0.82 -0.54
C GLY A 93 6.20 -2.18 -0.08
N LEU A 94 5.73 -2.26 1.15
CA LEU A 94 5.16 -3.49 1.73
C LEU A 94 3.90 -3.15 2.52
N THR A 95 2.96 -4.02 2.36
CA THR A 95 1.74 -3.87 3.18
C THR A 95 1.58 -5.09 4.07
N ILE A 96 1.32 -4.76 5.42
CA ILE A 96 0.97 -5.86 6.34
C ILE A 96 -0.47 -5.65 6.84
N LEU A 97 -1.20 -6.71 6.54
CA LEU A 97 -2.65 -6.53 6.80
C LEU A 97 -3.08 -7.52 7.88
N LEU A 98 -3.79 -6.94 8.86
CA LEU A 98 -4.43 -7.80 9.88
C LEU A 98 -5.95 -7.83 9.70
N HIS A 99 -6.37 -9.08 9.62
CA HIS A 99 -7.84 -9.20 9.70
C HIS A 99 -8.30 -9.17 11.17
N VAL A 100 -9.15 -8.18 11.48
CA VAL A 100 -9.51 -8.01 12.91
C VAL A 100 -10.59 -9.02 13.29
N ASN A 101 -11.33 -9.37 12.31
CA ASN A 101 -12.29 -10.46 12.61
C ASN A 101 -12.26 -11.50 11.49
N GLU A 102 -13.14 -12.54 11.54
CA GLU A 102 -12.95 -13.73 10.68
C GLU A 102 -13.77 -13.59 9.39
N VAL A 103 -14.22 -12.34 9.22
CA VAL A 103 -15.08 -12.19 8.05
C VAL A 103 -14.18 -12.03 6.80
N GLU A 104 -14.47 -12.82 5.71
CA GLU A 104 -13.70 -12.76 4.45
C GLU A 104 -14.07 -11.51 3.64
N GLY A 105 -13.10 -11.19 2.76
CA GLY A 105 -13.48 -9.99 1.94
C GLY A 105 -12.31 -9.55 1.06
N LEU A 106 -11.12 -10.02 1.43
CA LEU A 106 -9.95 -9.67 0.58
C LEU A 106 -9.84 -10.64 -0.61
N GLN A 107 -9.66 -10.01 -1.83
CA GLN A 107 -9.39 -10.83 -3.02
C GLN A 107 -8.16 -10.29 -3.75
N ILE A 108 -7.37 -11.26 -4.32
CA ILE A 108 -6.22 -10.83 -5.14
C ILE A 108 -6.42 -11.32 -6.58
N ARG A 109 -5.75 -10.54 -7.42
CA ARG A 109 -5.90 -10.93 -8.84
C ARG A 109 -4.71 -11.83 -9.25
N LYS A 110 -5.03 -12.94 -9.72
CA LYS A 110 -3.99 -13.89 -10.20
C LYS A 110 -4.46 -14.52 -11.52
N GLU A 111 -3.67 -14.23 -12.55
CA GLU A 111 -3.95 -14.75 -13.91
C GLU A 111 -5.36 -14.39 -14.36
N GLY A 112 -5.70 -13.22 -14.07
CA GLY A 112 -6.96 -12.65 -14.60
C GLY A 112 -8.17 -13.01 -13.73
N LYS A 113 -7.83 -13.77 -12.69
CA LYS A 113 -8.99 -14.20 -11.88
C LYS A 113 -8.84 -13.67 -10.45
N TRP A 114 -10.04 -13.41 -9.88
CA TRP A 114 -10.00 -12.97 -8.47
C TRP A 114 -10.04 -14.20 -7.54
N ILE A 115 -9.05 -14.11 -6.64
CA ILE A 115 -8.92 -15.26 -5.72
C ILE A 115 -9.09 -14.73 -4.29
N SER A 116 -9.90 -15.55 -3.53
CA SER A 116 -10.18 -15.09 -2.14
C SER A 116 -9.02 -15.49 -1.22
N VAL A 117 -8.80 -14.52 -0.31
CA VAL A 117 -7.77 -14.82 0.72
C VAL A 117 -8.50 -15.08 2.04
N LYS A 118 -8.25 -16.32 2.53
CA LYS A 118 -8.94 -16.69 3.77
C LYS A 118 -8.10 -16.28 5.00
N PRO A 119 -8.81 -15.55 5.90
CA PRO A 119 -8.05 -15.15 7.10
C PRO A 119 -7.70 -16.37 7.97
N LEU A 120 -6.42 -16.41 8.32
CA LEU A 120 -6.00 -17.47 9.26
C LEU A 120 -5.83 -16.87 10.66
N PRO A 121 -6.14 -17.77 11.66
CA PRO A 121 -5.88 -17.24 13.01
C PRO A 121 -4.39 -16.96 13.24
N ASN A 122 -4.15 -15.72 13.90
CA ASN A 122 -2.79 -15.32 14.30
C ASN A 122 -1.86 -15.12 13.09
N ALA A 123 -2.54 -14.66 12.04
CA ALA A 123 -1.68 -14.47 10.84
C ALA A 123 -1.91 -13.07 10.27
N PHE A 124 -0.72 -12.68 9.65
CA PHE A 124 -0.87 -11.46 8.82
C PHE A 124 -0.82 -11.85 7.34
N VAL A 125 -1.53 -10.94 6.58
CA VAL A 125 -1.27 -11.01 5.13
C VAL A 125 -0.26 -9.92 4.73
N VAL A 126 0.74 -10.40 3.92
CA VAL A 126 1.75 -9.40 3.50
C VAL A 126 1.76 -9.33 1.97
N ASN A 127 1.72 -8.06 1.49
CA ASN A 127 1.86 -8.02 0.02
C ASN A 127 2.87 -6.95 -0.40
N ILE A 128 3.33 -7.17 -1.68
CA ILE A 128 4.34 -6.27 -2.28
C ILE A 128 3.62 -5.12 -2.99
N GLY A 129 4.22 -3.85 -2.71
CA GLY A 129 3.63 -2.68 -3.40
C GLY A 129 4.42 -2.30 -4.65
N ASP A 130 3.94 -1.27 -5.35
CA ASP A 130 4.50 -0.85 -6.65
C ASP A 130 5.94 -0.34 -6.47
N VAL A 131 6.11 0.38 -5.36
CA VAL A 131 7.46 0.94 -5.14
C VAL A 131 8.49 -0.19 -5.04
N LEU A 132 8.11 -1.24 -4.31
CA LEU A 132 9.09 -2.33 -4.19
C LEU A 132 9.25 -3.07 -5.53
N GLU A 133 8.25 -3.15 -6.30
CA GLU A 133 8.43 -3.74 -7.65
C GLU A 133 9.38 -2.90 -8.50
N ILE A 134 9.25 -1.59 -8.37
CA ILE A 134 10.16 -0.70 -9.14
C ILE A 134 11.60 -0.91 -8.65
N LEU A 135 11.72 -0.95 -7.33
CA LEU A 135 13.09 -1.06 -6.77
C LEU A 135 13.75 -2.38 -7.17
N THR A 136 12.94 -3.36 -7.36
CA THR A 136 13.56 -4.68 -7.64
C THR A 136 13.61 -4.92 -9.16
N ASN A 137 13.34 -3.88 -9.87
CA ASN A 137 13.31 -3.93 -11.35
C ASN A 137 12.40 -5.04 -11.87
N GLY A 138 11.27 -5.27 -11.09
CA GLY A 138 10.23 -6.17 -11.64
C GLY A 138 10.41 -7.60 -11.12
N ILE A 139 11.40 -7.85 -10.33
CA ILE A 139 11.60 -9.23 -9.81
C ILE A 139 10.45 -9.58 -8.85
N TYR A 140 10.24 -8.68 -7.90
CA TYR A 140 9.00 -8.86 -7.10
C TYR A 140 7.83 -8.11 -7.76
N ARG A 141 6.59 -8.92 -7.56
CA ARG A 141 5.46 -8.34 -8.33
C ARG A 141 4.39 -7.80 -7.37
N SER A 142 4.04 -6.58 -7.69
CA SER A 142 2.85 -6.00 -7.03
C SER A 142 1.55 -6.46 -7.71
N ILE A 143 0.60 -6.92 -6.77
CA ILE A 143 -0.57 -7.59 -7.38
C ILE A 143 -1.81 -6.75 -7.05
N GLU A 144 -2.71 -6.74 -8.07
CA GLU A 144 -4.01 -6.08 -7.79
C GLU A 144 -4.82 -6.87 -6.76
N HIS A 145 -5.46 -6.01 -5.98
CA HIS A 145 -6.33 -6.67 -4.97
C HIS A 145 -7.51 -5.76 -4.65
N ARG A 146 -8.56 -6.44 -4.05
CA ARG A 146 -9.76 -5.66 -3.69
C ARG A 146 -10.39 -6.25 -2.44
N ALA A 147 -11.18 -5.33 -1.85
CA ALA A 147 -11.95 -5.87 -0.70
C ALA A 147 -13.45 -5.85 -1.03
N THR A 148 -14.11 -7.07 -0.77
CA THR A 148 -15.53 -7.19 -1.13
C THR A 148 -16.38 -7.06 0.15
N ILE A 149 -17.68 -6.79 -0.09
CA ILE A 149 -18.55 -6.58 1.09
C ILE A 149 -19.37 -7.85 1.33
N ASN A 150 -19.60 -7.94 2.56
CA ASN A 150 -20.50 -9.03 2.98
C ASN A 150 -21.81 -8.44 3.53
N SER A 151 -23.01 -9.05 3.10
CA SER A 151 -24.32 -8.44 3.45
C SER A 151 -24.76 -8.85 4.86
N ALA A 152 -23.99 -9.74 5.48
CA ALA A 152 -24.50 -10.33 6.75
C ALA A 152 -23.62 -9.87 7.91
N LYS A 153 -22.31 -9.61 7.55
CA LYS A 153 -21.41 -9.32 8.68
C LYS A 153 -20.45 -8.19 8.29
N LYS A 154 -20.11 -7.40 9.39
CA LYS A 154 -19.13 -6.32 9.14
C LYS A 154 -17.71 -6.88 9.17
N ARG A 155 -17.00 -6.38 8.13
CA ARG A 155 -15.57 -6.79 8.07
C ARG A 155 -14.69 -5.64 8.58
N LEU A 156 -13.71 -6.03 9.47
CA LEU A 156 -12.77 -5.01 9.97
C LEU A 156 -11.33 -5.49 9.72
N SER A 157 -10.58 -4.48 9.18
CA SER A 157 -9.15 -4.81 9.00
C SER A 157 -8.29 -3.57 9.24
N ILE A 158 -6.99 -3.92 9.59
CA ILE A 158 -6.01 -2.83 9.73
C ILE A 158 -4.84 -3.10 8.77
N ALA A 159 -4.69 -2.11 7.83
CA ALA A 159 -3.52 -2.27 6.94
C ALA A 159 -2.42 -1.26 7.34
N THR A 160 -1.25 -1.85 7.43
CA THR A 160 -0.10 -0.98 7.73
C THR A 160 0.83 -0.93 6.51
N PHE A 161 1.04 0.34 6.07
CA PHE A 161 1.86 0.52 4.84
C PHE A 161 3.27 1.00 5.21
N HIS A 162 4.19 0.35 4.46
CA HIS A 162 5.60 0.74 4.69
C HIS A 162 6.16 1.30 3.38
N ASP A 163 6.32 2.62 3.42
CA ASP A 163 6.71 3.37 2.19
C ASP A 163 8.09 4.01 2.39
N PRO A 164 8.68 4.48 1.15
CA PRO A 164 9.92 5.25 1.27
C PRO A 164 9.68 6.64 1.86
N LYS A 165 10.88 7.31 2.08
CA LYS A 165 10.77 8.71 2.54
C LYS A 165 10.34 9.64 1.39
N PRO A 166 9.56 10.67 1.86
CA PRO A 166 9.05 11.55 0.80
C PRO A 166 10.19 12.14 -0.04
N GLU A 167 11.42 12.25 0.55
CA GLU A 167 12.52 12.91 -0.20
C GLU A 167 13.31 11.87 -1.01
N SER A 168 12.74 10.63 -0.86
CA SER A 168 13.52 9.56 -1.54
C SER A 168 13.26 9.57 -3.05
N GLU A 169 14.35 9.14 -3.66
CA GLU A 169 14.18 8.83 -5.10
C GLU A 169 13.90 7.32 -5.30
N ILE A 170 12.93 7.11 -6.20
CA ILE A 170 12.63 5.67 -6.42
C ILE A 170 12.98 5.27 -7.87
N GLY A 171 13.76 4.17 -7.97
CA GLY A 171 14.15 3.52 -9.23
C GLY A 171 14.81 2.16 -8.97
N PRO A 172 15.02 1.48 -10.22
CA PRO A 172 15.59 0.14 -10.00
C PRO A 172 16.95 0.22 -9.27
N ILE A 173 17.09 -0.67 -8.30
CA ILE A 173 18.40 -0.79 -7.61
C ILE A 173 19.49 -1.16 -8.63
N SER A 174 20.52 -0.39 -8.60
CA SER A 174 21.53 -0.44 -9.68
C SER A 174 22.11 -1.85 -9.84
N SER A 175 22.27 -2.50 -8.67
CA SER A 175 22.88 -3.85 -8.76
C SER A 175 21.93 -4.85 -9.42
N LEU A 176 20.73 -4.50 -9.56
CA LEU A 176 19.76 -5.44 -10.17
C LEU A 176 19.54 -5.11 -11.64
N VAL A 177 20.24 -4.13 -12.08
CA VAL A 177 20.17 -3.79 -13.52
C VAL A 177 21.48 -4.26 -14.18
N THR A 178 21.28 -5.18 -15.19
CA THR A 178 22.42 -5.78 -15.92
C THR A 178 22.07 -5.88 -17.41
N PRO A 179 23.03 -6.17 -18.22
CA PRO A 179 22.70 -6.38 -19.64
C PRO A 179 21.66 -7.49 -19.83
N GLN A 180 21.61 -8.44 -18.89
CA GLN A 180 20.61 -9.54 -19.01
C GLN A 180 19.27 -9.13 -18.40
N THR A 181 19.32 -8.16 -17.50
CA THR A 181 18.08 -7.64 -16.89
C THR A 181 18.11 -6.11 -16.95
N PRO A 182 17.82 -5.57 -18.19
CA PRO A 182 17.90 -4.11 -18.32
C PRO A 182 16.82 -3.40 -17.50
N ALA A 183 17.05 -2.16 -17.30
CA ALA A 183 16.10 -1.39 -16.48
C ALA A 183 14.73 -1.33 -17.19
N VAL A 184 13.76 -1.61 -16.36
CA VAL A 184 12.40 -1.61 -16.98
C VAL A 184 11.62 -0.42 -16.41
N PHE A 185 12.14 0.18 -15.39
CA PHE A 185 11.45 1.34 -14.82
C PHE A 185 12.40 2.54 -14.84
N GLY A 186 11.78 3.79 -14.86
CA GLY A 186 12.58 5.04 -14.73
C GLY A 186 12.78 5.39 -13.26
N THR A 187 13.45 6.56 -13.03
CA THR A 187 13.72 7.03 -11.65
C THR A 187 12.98 8.36 -11.41
N ALA A 188 12.41 8.50 -10.24
CA ALA A 188 11.67 9.74 -9.92
C ALA A 188 11.61 9.92 -8.40
N GLY A 189 11.32 11.29 -8.07
CA GLY A 189 11.13 11.58 -6.63
C GLY A 189 9.85 10.94 -6.08
N TYR A 190 9.89 10.33 -4.94
CA TYR A 190 8.76 9.57 -4.36
C TYR A 190 7.63 10.53 -3.99
N GLU A 191 7.93 11.63 -3.41
CA GLU A 191 6.86 12.53 -2.92
C GLU A 191 6.01 13.04 -4.09
N GLU A 192 6.69 13.38 -5.11
CA GLU A 192 5.93 13.89 -6.28
C GLU A 192 5.05 12.79 -6.89
N LEU A 193 5.61 11.63 -6.95
CA LEU A 193 4.81 10.52 -7.51
C LEU A 193 3.65 10.14 -6.59
N ALA A 194 3.96 10.17 -5.28
CA ALA A 194 2.90 9.82 -4.29
C ALA A 194 1.76 10.84 -4.37
N LYS A 195 2.07 12.15 -4.51
CA LYS A 195 1.01 13.18 -4.65
C LYS A 195 0.18 12.96 -5.93
N LYS A 196 0.94 12.59 -6.96
CA LYS A 196 0.23 12.33 -8.23
C LYS A 196 -0.72 11.13 -8.11
N VAL A 197 -0.23 10.16 -7.42
CA VAL A 197 -1.05 8.94 -7.26
C VAL A 197 -2.24 9.25 -6.33
N MET A 198 -1.99 10.13 -5.36
CA MET A 198 -3.08 10.45 -4.42
C MET A 198 -4.14 11.32 -5.09
N LEU A 199 -3.62 12.13 -6.08
CA LEU A 199 -4.56 13.05 -6.76
C LEU A 199 -5.22 12.35 -7.94
N SER A 200 -4.65 11.11 -8.22
CA SER A 200 -5.19 10.38 -9.40
C SER A 200 -6.06 9.20 -8.94
N LYS A 201 -7.17 8.86 -9.60
CA LYS A 201 -8.02 7.69 -9.23
C LYS A 201 -7.19 6.41 -9.19
N LEU A 202 -7.15 5.67 -8.01
CA LEU A 202 -6.39 4.40 -7.95
C LEU A 202 -7.12 3.31 -8.74
N TYR A 203 -7.13 3.41 -10.04
CA TYR A 203 -7.73 2.27 -10.76
C TYR A 203 -6.62 1.38 -11.32
N GLY A 204 -6.59 0.18 -10.70
CA GLY A 204 -5.70 -0.80 -11.38
C GLY A 204 -4.23 -0.53 -11.06
N LYS A 205 -3.22 -0.62 -12.12
CA LYS A 205 -1.76 -0.48 -11.92
C LYS A 205 -1.28 0.85 -12.50
N SER A 206 -2.09 1.80 -12.48
CA SER A 206 -1.87 3.07 -13.22
C SER A 206 -0.65 3.82 -12.66
N SER A 207 -0.28 3.58 -11.43
CA SER A 207 0.90 4.29 -10.88
C SER A 207 2.20 3.60 -11.30
N LEU A 208 2.17 2.34 -11.55
CA LEU A 208 3.37 1.58 -12.03
C LEU A 208 3.61 1.85 -13.51
N ASP A 209 2.57 2.02 -14.26
CA ASP A 209 2.70 2.15 -15.74
C ASP A 209 3.42 3.46 -16.08
N CYS A 210 3.27 4.50 -15.25
CA CYS A 210 3.91 5.78 -15.58
C CYS A 210 5.43 5.72 -15.40
N MET A 211 5.87 4.69 -14.72
CA MET A 211 7.33 4.62 -14.49
C MET A 211 7.99 3.62 -15.44
N ARG A 212 7.23 2.90 -16.33
CA ARG A 212 7.82 1.90 -17.24
C ARG A 212 8.52 2.60 -18.41
N ILE A 213 9.78 2.15 -18.74
CA ILE A 213 10.56 2.71 -19.86
C ILE A 213 10.12 2.01 -21.15
N GLY A 214 9.58 2.85 -22.15
CA GLY A 214 9.38 2.25 -23.50
C GLY A 214 7.89 1.94 -23.74
N GLU A 215 6.92 2.42 -22.88
CA GLU A 215 5.53 2.31 -23.37
C GLU A 215 4.94 3.71 -23.57
N SER A 216 5.55 4.57 -24.50
CA SER A 216 4.84 5.74 -25.07
C SER A 216 3.78 5.30 -26.08
N ASP A 217 2.43 5.17 -25.64
CA ASP A 217 1.36 5.16 -26.67
C ASP A 217 1.94 5.04 -28.09
#